data_AF-A0A6I2KXR1-F1
#
_entry.id   AF-A0A6I2KXR1-F1
#
_cell.length_a   1.000
_cell.length_b   1.000
_cell.length_c   1.000
_cell.angle_alpha   90.00
_cell.angle_beta   90.00
_cell.angle_gamma   90.00
#
_symmetry.space_group_name_H-M   'P 1'
#
loop_
_entity.id
_entity.type
_entity.pdbx_description
1 polymer ?
#
loop_
_entity_poly.entity_id
_entity_poly.type
_entity_poly.pdbx_seq_one_letter_code
_entity_poly.pdbx_strand_id
1 'polypeptide(L)'
;MNNEINFERPQSEEALAAILRTAYELALKEQGVRALALCDWLIEEQTTTIAGYRQRAAVREYLGDIDGAISDLELIIAQESKEPADFHAVGILYFKVGQMSKAEAAFSDALEQGCKARNAYYRNSSHLFRAELRLMRMDRAGAHDDASQLPDRYSTYIPGAGMRSKEQILARVAAI
;
A
#
# COMPACT_ATOMS: atom_id res chain seq x y z
N MET A 1 -23.69 3.32 22.03
CA MET A 1 -22.58 4.28 22.16
C MET A 1 -22.63 5.21 20.96
N ASN A 2 -22.69 6.53 21.15
CA ASN A 2 -22.81 7.49 20.05
C ASN A 2 -21.58 7.42 19.15
N ASN A 3 -21.78 6.98 17.90
CA ASN A 3 -20.82 7.12 16.80
C ASN A 3 -20.91 8.51 16.16
N GLU A 4 -21.22 9.55 16.95
CA GLU A 4 -21.38 10.89 16.40
C GLU A 4 -20.05 11.40 15.85
N ILE A 5 -20.05 11.66 14.55
CA ILE A 5 -18.94 12.23 13.81
C ILE A 5 -19.00 13.74 14.03
N ASN A 6 -18.14 14.24 14.91
CA ASN A 6 -18.07 15.67 15.23
C ASN A 6 -17.04 16.37 14.36
N PHE A 7 -17.22 16.29 13.04
CA PHE A 7 -16.37 16.93 12.04
C PHE A 7 -17.24 17.66 11.02
N GLU A 8 -16.75 18.82 10.56
CA GLU A 8 -17.27 19.47 9.36
C GLU A 8 -16.65 18.82 8.12
N ARG A 9 -17.41 18.80 7.01
CA ARG A 9 -16.90 18.31 5.72
C ARG A 9 -15.63 19.08 5.34
N PRO A 10 -14.51 18.40 5.02
CA PRO A 10 -13.25 19.09 4.76
C PRO A 10 -13.36 19.96 3.51
N GLN A 11 -13.01 21.24 3.64
CA GLN A 11 -13.01 22.21 2.54
C GLN A 11 -11.61 22.45 1.95
N SER A 12 -10.59 21.74 2.46
CA SER A 12 -9.20 21.84 2.00
C SER A 12 -8.48 20.50 2.16
N GLU A 13 -7.37 20.33 1.44
CA GLU A 13 -6.50 19.15 1.59
C GLU A 13 -5.95 19.01 3.01
N GLU A 14 -5.63 20.13 3.66
CA GLU A 14 -5.14 20.13 5.05
C GLU A 14 -6.22 19.66 6.04
N ALA A 15 -7.45 20.13 5.88
CA ALA A 15 -8.59 19.68 6.67
C ALA A 15 -8.85 18.19 6.45
N LEU A 16 -8.83 17.74 5.19
CA LEU A 16 -8.98 16.32 4.85
C LEU A 16 -7.86 15.49 5.52
N ALA A 17 -6.60 15.89 5.37
CA ALA A 17 -5.46 15.20 5.97
C ALA A 17 -5.55 15.09 7.51
N ALA A 18 -6.09 16.11 8.19
CA ALA A 18 -6.33 16.07 9.63
C ALA A 18 -7.38 15.01 10.02
N ILE A 19 -8.48 14.92 9.26
CA ILE A 19 -9.53 13.92 9.48
C ILE A 19 -9.01 12.51 9.19
N LEU A 20 -8.30 12.31 8.07
CA LEU A 20 -7.69 11.03 7.70
C LEU A 20 -6.73 10.53 8.79
N ARG A 21 -5.87 11.42 9.32
CA ARG A 21 -4.96 11.10 10.42
C ARG A 21 -5.72 10.71 11.68
N THR A 22 -6.80 11.41 12.00
CA THR A 22 -7.63 11.09 13.17
C THR A 22 -8.30 9.73 13.03
N ALA A 23 -8.76 9.35 11.84
CA ALA A 23 -9.32 8.01 11.59
C ALA A 23 -8.29 6.93 11.95
N TYR A 24 -7.04 7.07 11.50
CA TYR A 24 -5.99 6.11 11.83
C TYR A 24 -5.62 6.13 13.32
N GLU A 25 -5.51 7.31 13.94
CA GLU A 25 -5.25 7.43 15.39
C GLU A 25 -6.34 6.78 16.25
N LEU A 26 -7.61 6.85 15.82
CA LEU A 26 -8.71 6.15 16.50
C LEU A 26 -8.51 4.64 16.42
N ALA A 27 -8.08 4.10 15.27
CA ALA A 27 -7.76 2.68 15.13
C ALA A 27 -6.65 2.27 16.12
N LEU A 28 -5.57 3.05 16.20
CA LEU A 28 -4.46 2.83 17.15
C LEU A 28 -4.89 2.85 18.62
N LYS A 29 -5.92 3.63 18.95
CA LYS A 29 -6.51 3.74 20.29
C LYS A 29 -7.59 2.69 20.56
N GLU A 30 -7.62 1.60 19.79
CA GLU A 30 -8.61 0.51 19.85
C GLU A 30 -10.06 0.98 19.61
N GLN A 31 -10.25 2.15 19.01
CA GLN A 31 -11.55 2.72 18.66
C GLN A 31 -11.90 2.44 17.20
N GLY A 32 -11.73 1.19 16.77
CA GLY A 32 -11.90 0.75 15.38
C GLY A 32 -13.27 1.09 14.78
N VAL A 33 -14.35 0.94 15.55
CA VAL A 33 -15.71 1.30 15.11
C VAL A 33 -15.81 2.78 14.75
N ARG A 34 -15.20 3.67 15.54
CA ARG A 34 -15.20 5.11 15.28
C ARG A 34 -14.28 5.47 14.11
N ALA A 35 -13.14 4.80 13.99
CA ALA A 35 -12.22 4.96 12.87
C ALA A 35 -12.91 4.62 11.54
N LEU A 36 -13.57 3.46 11.46
CA LEU A 36 -14.30 3.01 10.29
C LEU A 36 -15.47 3.93 9.97
N ALA A 37 -16.24 4.35 10.97
CA ALA A 37 -17.34 5.31 10.76
C ALA A 37 -16.85 6.64 10.16
N LEU A 38 -15.68 7.14 10.58
CA LEU A 38 -15.11 8.36 10.02
C LEU A 38 -14.67 8.18 8.56
N CYS A 39 -14.12 7.02 8.22
CA CYS A 39 -13.81 6.68 6.84
C CYS A 39 -15.06 6.52 5.97
N ASP A 40 -16.09 5.82 6.47
CA ASP A 40 -17.37 5.64 5.78
C ASP A 40 -18.04 6.99 5.49
N TRP A 41 -18.01 7.90 6.47
CA TRP A 41 -18.49 9.26 6.27
C TRP A 41 -17.72 9.98 5.16
N LEU A 42 -16.39 9.88 5.09
CA LEU A 42 -15.63 10.46 3.97
C LEU A 42 -15.98 9.82 2.61
N ILE A 43 -16.43 8.58 2.58
CA ILE A 43 -16.78 7.86 1.34
C ILE A 43 -18.08 8.40 0.73
N GLU A 44 -18.99 8.92 1.55
CA GLU A 44 -20.30 9.45 1.12
C GLU A 44 -20.20 10.65 0.17
N GLU A 45 -19.09 11.39 0.17
CA GLU A 45 -18.90 12.57 -0.67
C GLU A 45 -17.95 12.26 -1.83
N GLN A 46 -18.35 12.63 -3.04
CA GLN A 46 -17.59 12.36 -4.26
C GLN A 46 -16.15 12.93 -4.21
N THR A 47 -15.96 14.09 -3.58
CA THR A 47 -14.66 14.77 -3.49
C THR A 47 -13.70 14.11 -2.51
N THR A 48 -14.19 13.33 -1.55
CA THR A 48 -13.37 12.64 -0.55
C THR A 48 -13.41 11.12 -0.68
N THR A 49 -14.19 10.58 -1.61
CA THR A 49 -14.47 9.15 -1.69
C THR A 49 -13.19 8.29 -1.81
N ILE A 50 -12.27 8.66 -2.71
CA ILE A 50 -11.01 7.94 -2.91
C ILE A 50 -10.14 7.99 -1.65
N ALA A 51 -10.03 9.16 -1.01
CA ALA A 51 -9.27 9.32 0.22
C ALA A 51 -9.88 8.52 1.38
N GLY A 52 -11.21 8.48 1.44
CA GLY A 52 -11.98 7.67 2.40
C GLY A 52 -11.70 6.18 2.24
N TYR A 53 -11.79 5.65 1.02
CA TYR A 53 -11.45 4.23 0.74
C TYR A 53 -9.98 3.92 1.07
N ARG A 54 -9.02 4.78 0.70
CA ARG A 54 -7.60 4.59 1.04
C ARG A 54 -7.38 4.50 2.54
N GLN A 55 -7.99 5.40 3.30
CA GLN A 55 -7.86 5.35 4.76
C GLN A 55 -8.62 4.20 5.39
N ARG A 56 -9.79 3.84 4.87
CA ARG A 56 -10.51 2.67 5.35
C ARG A 56 -9.71 1.40 5.15
N ALA A 57 -9.02 1.27 4.01
CA ALA A 57 -8.09 0.16 3.78
C ALA A 57 -6.95 0.13 4.82
N ALA A 58 -6.31 1.27 5.11
CA ALA A 58 -5.26 1.35 6.12
C ALA A 58 -5.77 1.01 7.54
N VAL A 59 -6.96 1.51 7.90
CA VAL A 59 -7.62 1.20 9.18
C VAL A 59 -7.99 -0.28 9.27
N ARG A 60 -8.59 -0.85 8.21
CA ARG A 60 -8.94 -2.28 8.15
C ARG A 60 -7.70 -3.16 8.24
N GLU A 61 -6.63 -2.80 7.53
CA GLU A 61 -5.35 -3.49 7.62
C GLU A 61 -4.81 -3.52 9.06
N TYR A 62 -4.84 -2.37 9.74
CA TYR A 62 -4.42 -2.27 11.14
C TYR A 62 -5.28 -3.12 12.08
N LEU A 63 -6.60 -3.16 11.84
CA LEU A 63 -7.54 -3.97 12.61
C LEU A 63 -7.51 -5.47 12.23
N GLY A 64 -6.68 -5.86 11.27
CA GLY A 64 -6.53 -7.25 10.81
C GLY A 64 -7.54 -7.70 9.75
N ASP A 65 -8.44 -6.82 9.30
CA ASP A 65 -9.35 -7.07 8.18
C ASP A 65 -8.64 -6.85 6.84
N ILE A 66 -7.71 -7.76 6.51
CA ILE A 66 -6.87 -7.64 5.31
C ILE A 66 -7.71 -7.79 4.03
N ASP A 67 -8.70 -8.68 4.02
CA ASP A 67 -9.57 -8.90 2.86
C ASP A 67 -10.45 -7.67 2.57
N GLY A 68 -11.00 -7.03 3.62
CA GLY A 68 -11.72 -5.78 3.49
C GLY A 68 -10.83 -4.61 3.04
N ALA A 69 -9.56 -4.59 3.45
CA ALA A 69 -8.59 -3.59 2.98
C ALA A 69 -8.22 -3.76 1.50
N ILE A 70 -8.02 -5.02 1.05
CA ILE A 70 -7.81 -5.34 -0.37
C ILE A 70 -9.03 -4.88 -1.18
N SER A 71 -10.24 -5.23 -0.73
CA SER A 71 -11.48 -4.88 -1.43
C SER A 71 -11.62 -3.36 -1.64
N ASP A 72 -11.28 -2.56 -0.62
CA ASP A 72 -11.33 -1.09 -0.74
C ASP A 72 -10.33 -0.53 -1.76
N LEU A 73 -9.10 -1.07 -1.80
CA LEU A 73 -8.09 -0.65 -2.78
C LEU A 73 -8.44 -1.12 -4.19
N GLU A 74 -9.03 -2.31 -4.35
CA GLU A 74 -9.49 -2.78 -5.65
C GLU A 74 -10.62 -1.92 -6.23
N LEU A 75 -11.51 -1.39 -5.38
CA LEU A 75 -12.52 -0.42 -5.82
C LEU A 75 -11.88 0.86 -6.38
N ILE A 76 -10.82 1.36 -5.73
CA ILE A 76 -10.07 2.54 -6.21
C ILE A 76 -9.39 2.24 -7.56
N ILE A 77 -8.74 1.07 -7.68
CA ILE A 77 -8.07 0.65 -8.90
C ILE A 77 -9.07 0.48 -10.05
N ALA A 78 -10.25 -0.10 -9.79
CA ALA A 78 -11.32 -0.26 -10.77
C ALA A 78 -11.88 1.07 -11.29
N GLN A 79 -11.72 2.17 -10.54
CA GLN A 79 -12.03 3.53 -10.98
C GLN A 79 -10.87 4.19 -11.77
N GLU A 80 -10.01 3.38 -12.38
CA GLU A 80 -8.84 3.79 -13.16
C GLU A 80 -7.84 4.65 -12.38
N SER A 81 -7.55 4.25 -11.13
CA SER A 81 -6.48 4.92 -10.37
C SER A 81 -5.17 4.97 -11.17
N LYS A 82 -4.54 6.14 -11.11
CA LYS A 82 -3.21 6.40 -11.71
C LYS A 82 -2.15 6.65 -10.64
N GLU A 83 -2.50 6.43 -9.37
CA GLU A 83 -1.61 6.67 -8.24
C GLU A 83 -0.80 5.41 -7.95
N PRO A 84 0.54 5.43 -8.13
CA PRO A 84 1.38 4.25 -7.84
C PRO A 84 1.27 3.75 -6.40
N ALA A 85 0.91 4.63 -5.44
CA ALA A 85 0.69 4.24 -4.07
C ALA A 85 -0.43 3.19 -3.91
N ASP A 86 -1.51 3.27 -4.70
CA ASP A 86 -2.66 2.36 -4.56
C ASP A 86 -2.29 0.93 -4.96
N PHE A 87 -1.59 0.80 -6.09
CA PHE A 87 -1.09 -0.47 -6.58
C PHE A 87 -0.01 -1.04 -5.65
N HIS A 88 0.87 -0.18 -5.13
CA HIS A 88 1.89 -0.58 -4.17
C HIS A 88 1.27 -1.09 -2.87
N ALA A 89 0.26 -0.39 -2.34
CA ALA A 89 -0.45 -0.78 -1.13
C ALA A 89 -1.17 -2.13 -1.30
N VAL A 90 -1.93 -2.32 -2.38
CA VAL A 90 -2.61 -3.62 -2.60
C VAL A 90 -1.60 -4.74 -2.84
N GLY A 91 -0.47 -4.46 -3.48
CA GLY A 91 0.64 -5.40 -3.64
C GLY A 91 1.21 -5.88 -2.30
N ILE A 92 1.38 -4.98 -1.34
CA ILE A 92 1.79 -5.33 0.03
C ILE A 92 0.74 -6.20 0.70
N LEU A 93 -0.54 -5.86 0.60
CA LEU A 93 -1.61 -6.67 1.22
C LEU A 93 -1.65 -8.07 0.61
N TYR A 94 -1.56 -8.19 -0.73
CA TYR A 94 -1.49 -9.47 -1.41
C TYR A 94 -0.26 -10.29 -1.01
N PHE A 95 0.88 -9.64 -0.84
CA PHE A 95 2.09 -10.27 -0.34
C PHE A 95 1.88 -10.83 1.08
N LYS A 96 1.27 -10.06 1.99
CA LYS A 96 1.01 -10.47 3.38
C LYS A 96 0.13 -11.72 3.47
N VAL A 97 -0.87 -11.84 2.60
CA VAL A 97 -1.78 -13.01 2.57
C VAL A 97 -1.31 -14.13 1.64
N GLY A 98 -0.09 -14.04 1.11
CA GLY A 98 0.51 -15.10 0.29
C GLY A 98 -0.03 -15.20 -1.14
N GLN A 99 -0.80 -14.22 -1.61
CA GLN A 99 -1.28 -14.16 -2.99
C GLN A 99 -0.18 -13.64 -3.94
N MET A 100 0.92 -14.39 -4.04
CA MET A 100 2.17 -13.95 -4.66
C MET A 100 2.04 -13.49 -6.12
N SER A 101 1.21 -14.17 -6.92
CA SER A 101 0.99 -13.77 -8.32
C SER A 101 0.25 -12.44 -8.44
N LYS A 102 -0.74 -12.19 -7.55
CA LYS A 102 -1.44 -10.90 -7.52
C LYS A 102 -0.55 -9.79 -6.98
N ALA A 103 0.28 -10.09 -5.98
CA ALA A 103 1.26 -9.15 -5.46
C ALA A 103 2.25 -8.70 -6.54
N GLU A 104 2.81 -9.65 -7.31
CA GLU A 104 3.72 -9.35 -8.42
C GLU A 104 3.06 -8.49 -9.51
N ALA A 105 1.80 -8.78 -9.85
CA ALA A 105 1.02 -7.96 -10.80
C ALA A 105 0.84 -6.53 -10.27
N ALA A 106 0.38 -6.37 -9.03
CA ALA A 106 0.17 -5.07 -8.42
C ALA A 106 1.47 -4.24 -8.31
N PHE A 107 2.61 -4.87 -7.95
CA PHE A 107 3.90 -4.17 -7.98
C PHE A 107 4.33 -3.78 -9.40
N SER A 108 3.95 -4.56 -10.42
CA SER A 108 4.22 -4.21 -11.81
C SER A 108 3.40 -2.99 -12.26
N ASP A 109 2.13 -2.93 -11.87
CA ASP A 109 1.28 -1.75 -12.12
C ASP A 109 1.81 -0.52 -11.38
N ALA A 110 2.24 -0.68 -10.11
CA ALA A 110 2.85 0.40 -9.32
C ALA A 110 4.12 0.94 -9.99
N LEU A 111 4.94 0.07 -10.59
CA LEU A 111 6.13 0.46 -11.36
C LEU A 111 5.77 1.25 -12.60
N GLU A 112 4.74 0.82 -13.34
CA GLU A 112 4.28 1.50 -14.55
C GLU A 112 3.74 2.90 -14.23
N GLN A 113 2.81 3.01 -13.28
CA GLN A 113 2.23 4.29 -12.87
C GLN A 113 3.28 5.19 -12.23
N GLY A 114 4.19 4.62 -11.44
CA GLY A 114 5.29 5.35 -10.83
C GLY A 114 6.25 5.93 -11.87
N CYS A 115 6.49 5.22 -12.99
CA CYS A 115 7.29 5.72 -14.10
C CYS A 115 6.62 6.92 -14.75
N LYS A 116 5.32 6.80 -15.07
CA LYS A 116 4.50 7.90 -15.63
C LYS A 116 4.49 9.13 -14.71
N ALA A 117 4.35 8.91 -13.41
CA ALA A 117 4.31 9.96 -12.39
C ALA A 117 5.70 10.47 -11.95
N ARG A 118 6.79 9.88 -12.45
CA ARG A 118 8.18 10.16 -12.00
C ARG A 118 8.36 9.99 -10.47
N ASN A 119 7.60 9.10 -9.86
CA ASN A 119 7.66 8.83 -8.42
C ASN A 119 8.72 7.75 -8.12
N ALA A 120 9.89 8.17 -7.65
CA ALA A 120 10.98 7.24 -7.33
C ALA A 120 10.69 6.39 -6.08
N TYR A 121 9.91 6.89 -5.13
CA TYR A 121 9.65 6.21 -3.86
C TYR A 121 8.91 4.88 -4.07
N TYR A 122 7.72 4.93 -4.69
CA TYR A 122 6.93 3.72 -4.92
C TYR A 122 7.55 2.82 -5.97
N ARG A 123 8.28 3.38 -6.94
CA ARG A 123 9.02 2.56 -7.92
C ARG A 123 10.11 1.73 -7.25
N ASN A 124 10.97 2.36 -6.45
CA ASN A 124 12.07 1.63 -5.80
C ASN A 124 11.53 0.61 -4.80
N SER A 125 10.46 0.95 -4.06
CA SER A 125 9.83 0.00 -3.14
C SER A 125 9.28 -1.20 -3.91
N SER A 126 8.52 -0.95 -4.98
CA SER A 126 7.91 -2.02 -5.81
C SER A 126 8.96 -2.91 -6.48
N HIS A 127 10.09 -2.36 -6.94
CA HIS A 127 11.21 -3.17 -7.43
C HIS A 127 11.74 -4.11 -6.34
N LEU A 128 12.00 -3.62 -5.13
CA LEU A 128 12.53 -4.48 -4.07
C LEU A 128 11.54 -5.58 -3.65
N PHE A 129 10.24 -5.24 -3.53
CA PHE A 129 9.20 -6.22 -3.24
C PHE A 129 9.06 -7.28 -4.34
N ARG A 130 9.05 -6.86 -5.62
CA ARG A 130 8.96 -7.77 -6.75
C ARG A 130 10.21 -8.66 -6.88
N ALA A 131 11.40 -8.13 -6.56
CA ALA A 131 12.62 -8.91 -6.52
C ALA A 131 12.57 -10.00 -5.43
N GLU A 132 12.07 -9.68 -4.23
CA GLU A 132 11.91 -10.65 -3.15
C GLU A 132 10.92 -11.76 -3.55
N LEU A 133 9.78 -11.40 -4.14
CA LEU A 133 8.80 -12.36 -4.68
C LEU A 133 9.41 -13.29 -5.72
N ARG A 134 10.20 -12.75 -6.65
CA ARG A 134 10.88 -13.53 -7.70
C ARG A 134 11.91 -14.48 -7.12
N LEU A 135 12.65 -14.06 -6.08
CA LEU A 135 13.53 -14.98 -5.33
C LEU A 135 12.76 -16.13 -4.68
N MET A 136 11.60 -15.86 -4.05
CA MET A 136 10.76 -16.91 -3.46
C MET A 136 10.28 -17.93 -4.50
N ARG A 137 10.15 -17.51 -5.77
CA ARG A 137 9.76 -18.34 -6.91
C ARG A 137 10.96 -18.90 -7.71
N MET A 138 12.18 -18.71 -7.22
CA MET A 138 13.44 -19.10 -7.89
C MET A 138 13.67 -18.41 -9.26
N ASP A 139 12.97 -17.32 -9.57
CA ASP A 139 13.24 -16.47 -10.72
C ASP A 139 14.41 -15.51 -10.40
N ARG A 140 15.62 -16.03 -10.56
CA ARG A 140 16.86 -15.30 -10.26
C ARG A 140 17.10 -14.14 -11.22
N ALA A 141 16.80 -14.34 -12.50
CA ALA A 141 17.01 -13.34 -13.53
C ALA A 141 16.11 -12.13 -13.28
N GLY A 142 14.81 -12.36 -13.09
CA GLY A 142 13.87 -11.28 -12.80
C GLY A 142 14.16 -10.58 -11.46
N ALA A 143 14.61 -11.32 -10.44
CA ALA A 143 15.02 -10.73 -9.18
C ALA A 143 16.27 -9.84 -9.32
N HIS A 144 17.27 -10.30 -10.08
CA HIS A 144 18.46 -9.51 -10.41
C HIS A 144 18.09 -8.23 -11.16
N ASP A 145 17.24 -8.34 -12.19
CA ASP A 145 16.81 -7.21 -13.01
C ASP A 145 16.11 -6.15 -12.19
N ASP A 146 15.18 -6.54 -11.31
CA ASP A 146 14.51 -5.62 -10.39
C ASP A 146 15.48 -4.96 -9.41
N ALA A 147 16.35 -5.74 -8.76
CA ALA A 147 17.33 -5.19 -7.83
C ALA A 147 18.33 -4.23 -8.51
N SER A 148 18.65 -4.46 -9.78
CA SER A 148 19.54 -3.61 -10.57
C SER A 148 18.94 -2.23 -10.86
N GLN A 149 17.61 -2.08 -10.81
CA GLN A 149 16.95 -0.77 -10.96
C GLN A 149 17.07 0.11 -9.70
N LEU A 150 17.49 -0.46 -8.58
CA LEU A 150 17.50 0.24 -7.29
C LEU A 150 18.78 1.09 -7.12
N PRO A 151 18.67 2.27 -6.47
CA PRO A 151 19.85 3.01 -6.01
C PRO A 151 20.71 2.16 -5.07
N ASP A 152 22.01 2.46 -5.01
CA ASP A 152 22.90 1.80 -4.06
C ASP A 152 22.46 2.04 -2.62
N ARG A 153 22.58 1.01 -1.78
CA ARG A 153 22.16 1.00 -0.38
C ARG A 153 20.65 1.18 -0.18
N TYR A 154 19.85 1.09 -1.25
CA TYR A 154 18.40 1.12 -1.10
C TYR A 154 17.94 -0.05 -0.24
N SER A 155 17.10 0.25 0.75
CA SER A 155 16.49 -0.75 1.62
C SER A 155 15.11 -0.31 2.06
N THR A 156 14.25 -1.29 2.33
CA THR A 156 12.96 -1.08 2.98
C THR A 156 12.59 -2.30 3.81
N TYR A 157 11.62 -2.13 4.71
CA TYR A 157 11.05 -3.23 5.49
C TYR A 157 10.04 -3.99 4.65
N ILE A 158 10.22 -5.30 4.53
CA ILE A 158 9.25 -6.20 3.90
C ILE A 158 8.57 -7.04 5.00
N PRO A 159 7.23 -6.97 5.16
CA PRO A 159 6.52 -7.78 6.15
C PRO A 159 6.86 -9.26 6.07
N GLY A 160 7.12 -9.90 7.21
CA GLY A 160 7.52 -11.32 7.29
C GLY A 160 8.96 -11.63 6.85
N ALA A 161 9.60 -10.74 6.08
CA ALA A 161 10.99 -10.88 5.65
C ALA A 161 11.95 -10.03 6.51
N GLY A 162 11.49 -8.91 7.07
CA GLY A 162 12.31 -7.93 7.78
C GLY A 162 12.95 -6.91 6.83
N MET A 163 13.99 -6.22 7.29
CA MET A 163 14.73 -5.29 6.43
C MET A 163 15.35 -6.05 5.25
N ARG A 164 15.12 -5.52 4.04
CA ARG A 164 15.73 -6.00 2.80
C ARG A 164 16.45 -4.85 2.13
N SER A 165 17.64 -5.13 1.60
CA SER A 165 18.40 -4.18 0.77
C SER A 165 18.68 -4.75 -0.61
N LYS A 166 18.96 -3.86 -1.57
CA LYS A 166 19.45 -4.22 -2.91
C LYS A 166 20.58 -5.24 -2.84
N GLU A 167 21.59 -4.98 -2.01
CA GLU A 167 22.79 -5.82 -1.88
C GLU A 167 22.46 -7.20 -1.32
N GLN A 168 21.51 -7.29 -0.38
CA GLN A 168 21.05 -8.57 0.14
C GLN A 168 20.32 -9.39 -0.92
N ILE A 169 19.51 -8.77 -1.78
CA ILE A 169 18.87 -9.45 -2.91
C ILE A 169 19.94 -9.95 -3.88
N LEU A 170 20.87 -9.09 -4.30
CA LEU A 170 21.93 -9.45 -5.26
C LEU A 170 22.85 -10.55 -4.72
N ALA A 171 23.19 -10.54 -3.43
CA ALA A 171 23.97 -11.60 -2.80
C ALA A 171 23.22 -12.95 -2.82
N ARG A 172 21.90 -12.95 -2.58
CA ARG A 172 21.07 -14.16 -2.65
C ARG A 172 20.92 -14.69 -4.08
N VAL A 173 20.84 -13.81 -5.08
CA VAL A 173 20.83 -14.21 -6.49
C VAL A 173 22.12 -14.98 -6.84
N ALA A 174 23.27 -14.54 -6.33
CA ALA A 174 24.58 -15.14 -6.64
C ALA A 174 24.90 -16.42 -5.85
N ALA A 175 24.24 -16.66 -4.72
CA ALA A 175 24.55 -17.74 -3.79
C ALA A 175 23.83 -19.07 -4.06
N ILE A 176 22.87 -19.08 -5.00
CA ILE A 176 22.05 -20.24 -5.36
C ILE A 176 22.34 -20.54 -6.83
#